data_AF-A0A1C3XZM8-F1
#
_entry.id   AF-A0A1C3XZM8-F1
#
_cell.length_a   1.000
_cell.length_b   1.000
_cell.length_c   1.000
_cell.angle_alpha   90.00
_cell.angle_beta   90.00
_cell.angle_gamma   90.00
#
_symmetry.space_group_name_H-M   'P 1'
#
loop_
_entity.id
_entity.type
_entity.pdbx_description
1 polymer ?
#
loop_
_entity_poly.entity_id
_entity_poly.type
_entity_poly.pdbx_seq_one_letter_code
_entity_poly.pdbx_strand_id
1 'polypeptide(L)'
;MTSPDKSKGDRSRDEVLAGEYVLGVLSLQDRRVVEERMRHDRTFAAIVSRWETNLSAFNDEYDGAASNRETFKQIESRLFGDAAKPVSFSQGLWNSAVFWRSLSFACVVVAASAVIFASGVVPQPQGPSPLVAALSGQNNAINLLASYELQSGRLKIVPVAAGEPEEKSLELWLVRGSGMPKSLGVFQPGESGELVIPAELRSHVTDGATLAVSLEPFGGSPAGQATGPVIASGTVHRP
;
A
#
# COMPACT_ATOMS: atom_id res chain seq x y z
N MET A 1 -22.09 -57.03 82.25
CA MET A 1 -20.86 -56.59 81.56
C MET A 1 -21.28 -56.00 80.22
N THR A 2 -21.40 -54.68 80.14
CA THR A 2 -21.75 -53.96 78.90
C THR A 2 -20.56 -53.98 77.95
N SER A 3 -20.75 -54.48 76.73
CA SER A 3 -19.76 -54.33 75.66
C SER A 3 -19.47 -52.84 75.44
N PRO A 4 -18.20 -52.44 75.25
CA PRO A 4 -17.88 -51.06 74.95
C PRO A 4 -18.58 -50.65 73.65
N ASP A 5 -19.24 -49.50 73.70
CA ASP A 5 -20.00 -48.92 72.60
C ASP A 5 -19.08 -48.59 71.41
N LYS A 6 -19.06 -49.47 70.40
CA LYS A 6 -18.23 -49.31 69.19
C LYS A 6 -18.48 -47.97 68.49
N SER A 7 -19.69 -47.42 68.60
CA SER A 7 -20.03 -46.11 68.02
C SER A 7 -19.19 -44.97 68.61
N LYS A 8 -18.86 -45.04 69.90
CA LYS A 8 -18.03 -44.03 70.58
C LYS A 8 -16.57 -44.07 70.11
N GLY A 9 -16.05 -45.25 69.81
CA GLY A 9 -14.70 -45.44 69.28
C GLY A 9 -14.53 -44.95 67.83
N ASP A 10 -15.55 -45.18 66.98
CA ASP A 10 -15.56 -44.68 65.61
C ASP A 10 -15.63 -43.15 65.57
N ARG A 11 -16.52 -42.55 66.37
CA ARG A 11 -16.60 -41.10 66.51
C ARG A 11 -15.28 -40.50 66.99
N SER A 12 -14.64 -41.06 68.00
CA SER A 12 -13.35 -40.55 68.49
C SER A 12 -12.23 -40.58 67.44
N ARG A 13 -12.22 -41.59 66.56
CA ARG A 13 -11.25 -41.67 65.46
C ARG A 13 -11.56 -40.67 64.36
N ASP A 14 -12.84 -40.48 64.06
CA ASP A 14 -13.31 -39.48 63.10
C ASP A 14 -13.01 -38.05 63.57
N GLU A 15 -13.10 -37.76 64.87
CA GLU A 15 -12.70 -36.48 65.45
C GLU A 15 -11.21 -36.18 65.22
N VAL A 16 -10.35 -37.17 65.46
CA VAL A 16 -8.89 -37.02 65.26
C VAL A 16 -8.57 -36.83 63.79
N LEU A 17 -9.12 -37.67 62.92
CA LEU A 17 -8.88 -37.59 61.48
C LEU A 17 -9.38 -36.27 60.87
N ALA A 18 -10.53 -35.77 61.33
CA ALA A 18 -11.05 -34.47 60.93
C ALA A 18 -10.13 -33.32 61.39
N GLY A 19 -9.64 -33.38 62.63
CA GLY A 19 -8.66 -32.41 63.13
C GLY A 19 -7.35 -32.41 62.33
N GLU A 20 -6.80 -33.58 62.03
CA GLU A 20 -5.58 -33.73 61.21
C GLU A 20 -5.78 -33.20 59.78
N TYR A 21 -6.95 -33.41 59.19
CA TYR A 21 -7.31 -32.87 57.88
C TYR A 21 -7.33 -31.34 57.88
N VAL A 22 -7.99 -30.72 58.86
CA VAL A 22 -8.15 -29.26 58.95
C VAL A 22 -6.81 -28.58 59.26
N LEU A 23 -5.99 -29.17 60.14
CA LEU A 23 -4.64 -28.68 60.43
C LEU A 23 -3.67 -28.86 59.24
N GLY A 24 -4.06 -29.62 58.22
CA GLY A 24 -3.24 -29.84 57.02
C GLY A 24 -2.01 -30.73 57.25
N VAL A 25 -2.04 -31.58 58.28
CA VAL A 25 -0.91 -32.49 58.61
C VAL A 25 -0.96 -33.81 57.86
N LEU A 26 -2.08 -34.10 57.16
CA LEU A 26 -2.23 -35.29 56.33
C LEU A 26 -1.41 -35.22 55.04
N SER A 27 -0.98 -36.39 54.56
CA SER A 27 -0.39 -36.51 53.23
C SER A 27 -1.40 -36.16 52.13
N LEU A 28 -0.93 -35.79 50.93
CA LEU A 28 -1.82 -35.49 49.80
C LEU A 28 -2.72 -36.68 49.42
N GLN A 29 -2.25 -37.91 49.62
CA GLN A 29 -3.01 -39.12 49.35
C GLN A 29 -4.15 -39.30 50.37
N ASP A 30 -3.83 -39.20 51.67
CA ASP A 30 -4.83 -39.32 52.74
C ASP A 30 -5.85 -38.19 52.68
N ARG A 31 -5.40 -36.97 52.34
CA ARG A 31 -6.28 -35.82 52.15
C ARG A 31 -7.35 -36.08 51.09
N ARG A 32 -6.99 -36.70 49.95
CA ARG A 32 -7.96 -37.07 48.90
C ARG A 32 -8.96 -38.13 49.37
N VAL A 33 -8.52 -39.08 50.20
CA VAL A 33 -9.41 -40.10 50.77
C VAL A 33 -10.44 -39.44 51.70
N VAL A 34 -10.00 -38.50 52.54
CA VAL A 34 -10.90 -37.72 53.42
C VAL A 34 -11.88 -36.87 52.59
N GLU A 35 -11.40 -36.17 51.56
CA GLU A 35 -12.26 -35.37 50.65
C GLU A 35 -13.30 -36.22 49.93
N GLU A 36 -12.94 -37.41 49.47
CA GLU A 36 -13.88 -38.36 48.86
C GLU A 36 -14.91 -38.87 49.87
N ARG A 37 -14.49 -39.16 51.10
CA ARG A 37 -15.40 -39.55 52.19
C ARG A 37 -16.38 -38.43 52.52
N MET A 38 -15.93 -37.18 52.60
CA MET A 38 -16.80 -36.02 52.88
C MET A 38 -17.90 -35.84 51.83
N ARG A 39 -17.68 -36.24 50.57
CA ARG A 39 -18.72 -36.22 49.53
C ARG A 39 -19.88 -37.18 49.82
N HIS A 40 -19.64 -38.26 50.55
CA HIS A 40 -20.59 -39.35 50.75
C HIS A 40 -21.10 -39.46 52.20
N ASP A 41 -20.33 -39.02 53.18
CA ASP A 41 -20.65 -39.08 54.61
C ASP A 41 -20.88 -37.67 55.19
N ARG A 42 -22.15 -37.26 55.23
CA ARG A 42 -22.54 -35.94 55.78
C ARG A 42 -22.24 -35.80 57.27
N THR A 43 -22.25 -36.90 58.04
CA THR A 43 -22.00 -36.85 59.48
C THR A 43 -20.53 -36.53 59.73
N PHE A 44 -19.64 -37.20 59.01
CA PHE A 44 -18.21 -36.90 59.05
C PHE A 44 -17.89 -35.50 58.52
N ALA A 45 -18.52 -35.07 57.42
CA ALA A 45 -18.35 -33.71 56.89
C ALA A 45 -18.76 -32.62 57.91
N ALA A 46 -19.79 -32.88 58.73
CA ALA A 46 -20.18 -31.96 59.81
C ALA A 46 -19.13 -31.87 60.93
N ILE A 47 -18.41 -32.96 61.23
CA ILE A 47 -17.30 -32.96 62.18
C ILE A 47 -16.15 -32.08 61.64
N VAL A 48 -15.79 -32.25 60.35
CA VAL A 48 -14.76 -31.43 59.68
C VAL A 48 -15.13 -29.95 59.70
N SER A 49 -16.36 -29.60 59.30
CA SER A 49 -16.85 -28.22 59.29
C SER A 49 -16.81 -27.56 60.68
N ARG A 50 -17.09 -28.33 61.74
CA ARG A 50 -16.96 -27.84 63.12
C ARG A 50 -15.50 -27.56 63.48
N TRP A 51 -14.57 -28.43 63.10
CA TRP A 51 -13.13 -28.19 63.27
C TRP A 51 -12.66 -26.95 62.52
N GLU A 52 -13.07 -26.77 61.25
CA GLU A 52 -12.76 -25.57 60.45
C GLU A 52 -13.27 -24.29 61.13
N THR A 53 -14.51 -24.30 61.60
CA THR A 53 -15.11 -23.14 62.29
C THR A 53 -14.40 -22.81 63.61
N ASN A 54 -14.04 -23.84 64.38
CA ASN A 54 -13.34 -23.64 65.65
C ASN A 54 -11.93 -23.06 65.43
N LEU A 55 -11.22 -23.53 64.41
CA LEU A 55 -9.86 -23.09 64.11
C LEU A 55 -9.82 -21.78 63.32
N SER A 56 -10.87 -21.43 62.57
CA SER A 56 -10.92 -20.17 61.82
C SER A 56 -10.85 -18.94 62.72
N ALA A 57 -11.35 -19.02 63.96
CA ALA A 57 -11.27 -17.93 64.93
C ALA A 57 -9.83 -17.54 65.28
N PHE A 58 -8.85 -18.46 65.15
CA PHE A 58 -7.45 -18.10 65.37
C PHE A 58 -6.89 -17.19 64.27
N ASN A 59 -7.50 -17.17 63.08
CA ASN A 59 -7.07 -16.26 62.02
C ASN A 59 -7.42 -14.79 62.34
N ASP A 60 -8.40 -14.54 63.22
CA ASP A 60 -8.86 -13.19 63.56
C ASP A 60 -7.81 -12.39 64.35
N GLU A 61 -6.84 -13.07 64.98
CA GLU A 61 -5.73 -12.43 65.72
C GLU A 61 -4.62 -11.90 64.79
N TYR A 62 -4.63 -12.28 63.51
CA TYR A 62 -3.63 -11.84 62.53
C TYR A 62 -4.14 -10.68 61.66
N ASP A 63 -3.31 -9.67 61.51
CA ASP A 63 -3.58 -8.59 60.55
C ASP A 63 -3.55 -9.10 59.10
N GLY A 64 -4.48 -8.62 58.29
CA GLY A 64 -4.53 -8.94 56.86
C GLY A 64 -3.31 -8.42 56.11
N ALA A 65 -2.56 -9.31 55.45
CA ALA A 65 -1.48 -8.92 54.54
C ALA A 65 -2.01 -8.59 53.14
N ALA A 66 -1.70 -7.41 52.62
CA ALA A 66 -2.07 -7.04 51.26
C ALA A 66 -1.31 -7.93 50.24
N SER A 67 -2.06 -8.72 49.47
CA SER A 67 -1.47 -9.53 48.40
C SER A 67 -0.86 -8.65 47.30
N ASN A 68 0.22 -9.11 46.67
CA ASN A 68 0.76 -8.46 45.47
C ASN A 68 -0.33 -8.38 44.39
N ARG A 69 -0.66 -7.16 43.95
CA ARG A 69 -1.71 -6.90 42.95
C ARG A 69 -1.49 -7.66 41.65
N GLU A 70 -0.25 -7.87 41.24
CA GLU A 70 0.07 -8.61 40.01
C GLU A 70 -0.20 -10.09 40.15
N THR A 71 0.15 -10.70 41.30
CA THR A 71 -0.19 -12.11 41.57
C THR A 71 -1.70 -12.30 41.65
N PHE A 72 -2.43 -11.39 42.28
CA PHE A 72 -3.89 -11.44 42.35
C PHE A 72 -4.54 -11.40 40.96
N LYS A 73 -4.13 -10.45 40.10
CA LYS A 73 -4.60 -10.38 38.69
C LYS A 73 -4.25 -11.62 37.88
N GLN A 74 -3.08 -12.21 38.09
CA GLN A 74 -2.69 -13.45 37.41
C GLN A 74 -3.58 -14.62 37.83
N ILE A 75 -3.95 -14.70 39.11
CA ILE A 75 -4.87 -15.73 39.61
C ILE A 75 -6.27 -15.50 39.04
N GLU A 76 -6.75 -14.26 39.08
CA GLU A 76 -8.06 -13.88 38.55
C GLU A 76 -8.19 -14.21 37.05
N SER A 77 -7.16 -13.87 36.25
CA SER A 77 -7.16 -14.18 34.81
C SER A 77 -7.04 -15.67 34.50
N ARG A 78 -6.44 -16.49 35.37
CA ARG A 78 -6.39 -17.95 35.19
C ARG A 78 -7.69 -18.65 35.56
N LEU A 79 -8.35 -18.18 36.62
CA LEU A 79 -9.58 -18.80 37.14
C LEU A 79 -10.83 -18.32 36.42
N PHE A 80 -10.88 -17.04 36.08
CA PHE A 80 -12.06 -16.36 35.55
C PHE A 80 -11.84 -15.66 34.21
N GLY A 81 -10.58 -15.48 33.80
CA GLY A 81 -10.30 -15.03 32.45
C GLY A 81 -10.72 -16.11 31.46
N ASP A 82 -11.44 -15.72 30.42
CA ASP A 82 -11.67 -16.59 29.27
C ASP A 82 -10.30 -17.09 28.81
N ALA A 83 -10.04 -18.41 28.96
CA ALA A 83 -8.82 -19.05 28.53
C ALA A 83 -8.49 -18.51 27.13
N ALA A 84 -7.43 -17.70 27.02
CA ALA A 84 -7.19 -16.86 25.87
C ALA A 84 -7.26 -17.72 24.60
N LYS A 85 -8.40 -17.67 23.92
CA LYS A 85 -8.57 -18.36 22.64
C LYS A 85 -7.51 -17.75 21.75
N PRO A 86 -6.62 -18.54 21.12
CA PRO A 86 -5.63 -17.99 20.22
C PRO A 86 -6.38 -17.23 19.14
N VAL A 87 -6.31 -15.90 19.20
CA VAL A 87 -7.02 -15.04 18.27
C VAL A 87 -6.27 -15.18 16.95
N SER A 88 -6.74 -16.08 16.10
CA SER A 88 -6.23 -16.18 14.75
C SER A 88 -6.40 -14.82 14.09
N PHE A 89 -5.31 -14.23 13.62
CA PHE A 89 -5.29 -12.89 13.04
C PHE A 89 -6.34 -12.73 11.92
N SER A 90 -6.62 -13.80 11.18
CA SER A 90 -7.70 -13.81 10.19
C SER A 90 -9.07 -13.65 10.84
N GLN A 91 -9.40 -14.39 11.90
CA GLN A 91 -10.69 -14.22 12.59
C GLN A 91 -10.87 -12.84 13.22
N GLY A 92 -9.78 -12.20 13.67
CA GLY A 92 -9.81 -10.84 14.20
C GLY A 92 -10.21 -9.79 13.16
N LEU A 93 -9.68 -9.88 11.93
CA LEU A 93 -10.01 -8.94 10.86
C LEU A 93 -11.41 -9.19 10.29
N TRP A 94 -11.79 -10.45 10.08
CA TRP A 94 -13.12 -10.82 9.57
C TRP A 94 -14.25 -10.42 10.52
N ASN A 95 -14.04 -10.52 11.84
CA ASN A 95 -15.02 -10.12 12.85
C ASN A 95 -14.93 -8.63 13.27
N SER A 96 -14.03 -7.84 12.67
CA SER A 96 -13.87 -6.43 13.03
C SER A 96 -14.77 -5.52 12.21
N ALA A 97 -15.80 -4.96 12.86
CA ALA A 97 -16.66 -3.95 12.24
C ALA A 97 -15.88 -2.68 11.85
N VAL A 98 -14.84 -2.32 12.60
CA VAL A 98 -13.99 -1.15 12.30
C VAL A 98 -13.21 -1.37 11.01
N PHE A 99 -12.67 -2.57 10.80
CA PHE A 99 -11.99 -2.94 9.57
C PHE A 99 -12.92 -2.81 8.36
N TRP A 100 -14.10 -3.44 8.41
CA TRP A 100 -15.06 -3.38 7.31
C TRP A 100 -15.55 -1.95 7.03
N ARG A 101 -15.80 -1.14 8.07
CA ARG A 101 -16.16 0.28 7.91
C ARG A 101 -15.05 1.09 7.23
N SER A 102 -13.80 0.87 7.61
CA SER A 102 -12.65 1.55 7.01
C SER A 102 -12.48 1.17 5.54
N LEU A 103 -12.67 -0.11 5.21
CA LEU A 103 -12.57 -0.62 3.85
C LEU A 103 -13.69 -0.06 2.96
N SER A 104 -14.93 -0.05 3.44
CA SER A 104 -16.05 0.56 2.70
C SER A 104 -15.81 2.05 2.46
N PHE A 105 -15.31 2.78 3.45
CA PHE A 105 -14.98 4.20 3.28
C PHE A 105 -13.88 4.41 2.23
N ALA A 106 -12.82 3.61 2.27
CA ALA A 106 -11.76 3.65 1.25
C ALA A 106 -12.31 3.38 -0.16
N CYS A 107 -13.16 2.37 -0.33
CA CYS A 107 -13.81 2.09 -1.61
C CYS A 107 -14.68 3.26 -2.11
N VAL A 108 -15.43 3.92 -1.22
CA VAL A 108 -16.24 5.10 -1.58
C VAL A 108 -15.37 6.26 -2.02
N VAL A 109 -14.26 6.53 -1.33
CA VAL A 109 -13.31 7.58 -1.70
C VAL A 109 -12.71 7.32 -3.09
N VAL A 110 -12.33 6.07 -3.38
CA VAL A 110 -11.80 5.68 -4.69
C VAL A 110 -12.86 5.80 -5.79
N ALA A 111 -14.10 5.39 -5.53
CA ALA A 111 -15.18 5.53 -6.49
C ALA A 111 -15.49 7.01 -6.76
N ALA A 112 -15.55 7.84 -5.72
CA ALA A 112 -15.77 9.27 -5.86
C ALA A 112 -14.63 9.95 -6.62
N SER A 113 -13.37 9.59 -6.35
CA SER A 113 -12.23 10.17 -7.07
C SER A 113 -12.23 9.76 -8.55
N ALA A 114 -12.59 8.51 -8.87
CA ALA A 114 -12.75 8.06 -10.25
C ALA A 114 -13.86 8.82 -10.98
N VAL A 115 -14.99 9.06 -10.32
CA VAL A 115 -16.09 9.87 -10.88
C VAL A 115 -15.68 11.32 -11.09
N ILE A 116 -14.99 11.94 -10.13
CA ILE A 116 -14.47 13.32 -10.26
C ILE A 116 -13.49 13.41 -11.44
N PHE A 117 -12.59 12.44 -11.57
CA PHE A 117 -11.65 12.39 -12.68
C PHE A 117 -12.37 12.22 -14.04
N ALA A 118 -13.33 11.30 -14.13
CA ALA A 118 -14.11 11.05 -15.35
C ALA A 118 -15.05 12.21 -15.71
N SER A 119 -15.51 12.99 -14.74
CA SER A 119 -16.38 14.15 -14.95
C SER A 119 -15.68 15.35 -15.60
N GLY A 120 -14.36 15.31 -15.78
CA GLY A 120 -13.60 16.40 -16.42
C GLY A 120 -13.49 17.66 -15.56
N VAL A 121 -13.87 17.59 -14.28
CA VAL A 121 -13.74 18.71 -13.31
C VAL A 121 -12.28 19.01 -12.99
N VAL A 122 -11.39 18.03 -13.13
CA VAL A 122 -9.94 18.21 -13.00
C VAL A 122 -9.40 18.73 -14.33
N PRO A 123 -8.82 19.94 -14.39
CA PRO A 123 -8.20 20.45 -15.61
C PRO A 123 -7.07 19.50 -16.01
N GLN A 124 -7.19 18.89 -17.18
CA GLN A 124 -6.09 18.15 -17.77
C GLN A 124 -4.96 19.16 -18.05
N PRO A 125 -3.71 18.89 -17.64
CA PRO A 125 -2.60 19.78 -17.94
C PRO A 125 -2.51 19.92 -19.46
N GLN A 126 -2.92 21.09 -19.95
CA GLN A 126 -2.71 21.47 -21.34
C GLN A 126 -1.20 21.59 -21.49
N GLY A 127 -0.59 20.63 -22.19
CA GLY A 127 0.80 20.76 -22.63
C GLY A 127 0.97 22.06 -23.42
N PRO A 128 2.18 22.64 -23.45
CA PRO A 128 2.41 23.88 -24.18
C PRO A 128 1.95 23.71 -25.63
N SER A 129 1.09 24.64 -26.08
CA SER A 129 0.54 24.63 -27.44
C SER A 129 1.69 24.53 -28.45
N PRO A 130 1.73 23.48 -29.29
CA PRO A 130 2.80 23.31 -30.27
C PRO A 130 2.75 24.47 -31.27
N LEU A 131 3.91 24.98 -31.67
CA LEU A 131 3.97 25.89 -32.81
C LEU A 131 3.78 25.04 -34.07
N VAL A 132 2.96 25.53 -34.99
CA VAL A 132 2.61 24.80 -36.21
C VAL A 132 3.13 25.61 -37.39
N ALA A 133 3.82 24.95 -38.32
CA ALA A 133 4.17 25.54 -39.60
C ALA A 133 3.53 24.69 -40.71
N ALA A 134 2.70 25.33 -41.54
CA ALA A 134 2.24 24.74 -42.79
C ALA A 134 3.29 25.03 -43.86
N LEU A 135 3.94 23.99 -44.36
CA LEU A 135 4.94 24.10 -45.43
C LEU A 135 4.26 23.77 -46.77
N SER A 136 4.34 24.68 -47.74
CA SER A 136 3.72 24.50 -49.07
C SER A 136 4.79 24.59 -50.17
N GLY A 137 4.73 23.67 -51.13
CA GLY A 137 5.63 23.65 -52.30
C GLY A 137 5.14 24.52 -53.47
N GLN A 138 6.06 25.11 -54.22
CA GLN A 138 5.77 26.06 -55.32
C GLN A 138 5.03 25.44 -56.52
N ASN A 139 4.95 24.10 -56.61
CA ASN A 139 4.23 23.36 -57.66
C ASN A 139 3.07 22.49 -57.12
N ASN A 140 2.50 22.85 -55.95
CA ASN A 140 1.28 22.27 -55.38
C ASN A 140 1.27 20.74 -55.12
N ALA A 141 2.44 20.10 -54.97
CA ALA A 141 2.53 18.65 -54.75
C ALA A 141 2.66 18.23 -53.27
N ILE A 142 2.89 19.17 -52.33
CA ILE A 142 3.19 18.81 -50.94
C ILE A 142 2.63 19.88 -49.98
N ASN A 143 1.77 19.46 -49.06
CA ASN A 143 1.40 20.19 -47.85
C ASN A 143 1.96 19.42 -46.65
N LEU A 144 3.00 19.94 -46.00
CA LEU A 144 3.54 19.34 -44.77
C LEU A 144 3.03 20.13 -43.57
N LEU A 145 2.52 19.41 -42.58
CA LEU A 145 2.23 19.98 -41.27
C LEU A 145 3.40 19.65 -40.35
N ALA A 146 4.17 20.66 -39.96
CA ALA A 146 5.21 20.52 -38.96
C ALA A 146 4.67 20.99 -37.61
N SER A 147 4.70 20.14 -36.58
CA SER A 147 4.41 20.52 -35.21
C SER A 147 5.70 20.54 -34.38
N TYR A 148 5.96 21.67 -33.71
CA TYR A 148 7.15 21.89 -32.90
C TYR A 148 6.78 22.06 -31.42
N GLU A 149 7.34 21.21 -30.58
CA GLU A 149 7.19 21.26 -29.12
C GLU A 149 8.42 21.91 -28.48
N LEU A 150 8.28 23.14 -27.96
CA LEU A 150 9.39 23.96 -27.45
C LEU A 150 10.20 23.29 -26.32
N GLN A 151 9.52 22.57 -25.41
CA GLN A 151 10.16 21.98 -24.22
C GLN A 151 11.02 20.76 -24.58
N SER A 152 10.50 19.87 -25.42
CA SER A 152 11.19 18.63 -25.81
C SER A 152 12.14 18.85 -26.99
N GLY A 153 11.92 19.91 -27.78
CA GLY A 153 12.60 20.15 -29.05
C GLY A 153 12.21 19.17 -30.15
N ARG A 154 11.13 18.39 -29.95
CA ARG A 154 10.63 17.46 -30.95
C ARG A 154 9.90 18.23 -32.04
N LEU A 155 10.35 18.01 -33.27
CA LEU A 155 9.64 18.40 -34.47
C LEU A 155 9.10 17.12 -35.12
N LYS A 156 7.79 17.09 -35.35
CA LYS A 156 7.16 16.00 -36.10
C LYS A 156 6.71 16.53 -37.46
N ILE A 157 7.17 15.87 -38.53
CA ILE A 157 6.68 16.07 -39.89
C ILE A 157 6.01 14.78 -40.31
N VAL A 158 4.73 14.83 -40.69
CA VAL A 158 4.04 13.68 -41.27
C VAL A 158 4.20 13.74 -42.78
N PRO A 159 5.06 12.91 -43.42
CA PRO A 159 5.10 12.83 -44.87
C PRO A 159 3.84 12.13 -45.37
N VAL A 160 3.15 12.73 -46.35
CA VAL A 160 2.11 12.04 -47.11
C VAL A 160 2.62 11.92 -48.55
N ALA A 161 3.04 10.70 -48.89
CA ALA A 161 3.52 10.22 -50.19
C ALA A 161 4.88 10.77 -50.67
N ALA A 162 5.96 10.05 -50.36
CA ALA A 162 7.13 9.96 -51.24
C ALA A 162 7.11 8.56 -51.86
N GLY A 163 7.22 8.50 -53.19
CA GLY A 163 7.43 7.24 -53.92
C GLY A 163 8.77 6.58 -53.54
N GLU A 164 9.10 5.49 -54.23
CA GLU A 164 10.22 4.57 -54.01
C GLU A 164 11.45 5.15 -53.25
N PRO A 165 12.03 4.39 -52.30
CA PRO A 165 13.16 4.79 -51.48
C PRO A 165 14.45 4.83 -52.31
N GLU A 166 14.58 5.81 -53.19
CA GLU A 166 15.89 6.23 -53.66
C GLU A 166 16.65 6.78 -52.45
N GLU A 167 17.93 6.41 -52.31
CA GLU A 167 18.88 6.68 -51.21
C GLU A 167 19.09 8.17 -50.89
N LYS A 168 18.02 8.89 -50.54
CA LYS A 168 17.99 10.34 -50.29
C LYS A 168 17.35 10.59 -48.93
N SER A 169 17.86 11.59 -48.23
CA SER A 169 17.41 11.97 -46.90
C SER A 169 16.75 13.34 -46.95
N LEU A 170 15.73 13.56 -46.12
CA LEU A 170 15.17 14.89 -45.94
C LEU A 170 16.00 15.64 -44.90
N GLU A 171 16.38 16.87 -45.18
CA GLU A 171 17.08 17.72 -44.22
C GLU A 171 16.27 18.97 -43.91
N LEU A 172 16.18 19.29 -42.62
CA LEU A 172 15.49 20.47 -42.12
C LEU A 172 16.47 21.62 -41.92
N TRP A 173 16.07 22.79 -42.38
CA TRP A 173 16.85 24.00 -42.30
C TRP A 173 16.09 25.13 -41.61
N LEU A 174 16.81 25.91 -40.81
CA LEU A 174 16.37 27.19 -40.30
C LEU A 174 16.89 28.31 -41.22
N VAL A 175 15.99 29.07 -41.81
CA VAL A 175 16.31 30.23 -42.65
C VAL A 175 15.89 31.50 -41.91
N ARG A 176 16.86 32.39 -41.63
CA ARG A 176 16.63 33.66 -40.93
C ARG A 176 16.89 34.82 -41.87
N GLY A 177 15.82 35.53 -42.27
CA GLY A 177 15.93 36.66 -43.19
C GLY A 177 16.67 36.28 -44.48
N SER A 178 17.68 37.05 -44.86
CA SER A 178 18.57 36.78 -46.01
C SER A 178 19.85 36.01 -45.63
N GLY A 179 19.91 35.43 -44.44
CA GLY A 179 21.08 34.67 -43.96
C GLY A 179 21.18 33.28 -44.56
N MET A 180 22.37 32.67 -44.45
CA MET A 180 22.58 31.29 -44.88
C MET A 180 21.73 30.29 -44.07
N PRO A 181 21.09 29.30 -44.71
CA PRO A 181 20.34 28.26 -44.01
C PRO A 181 21.23 27.49 -43.03
N LYS A 182 20.72 27.23 -41.82
CA LYS A 182 21.41 26.41 -40.82
C LYS A 182 20.67 25.08 -40.64
N SER A 183 21.38 23.97 -40.77
CA SER A 183 20.80 22.64 -40.56
C SER A 183 20.29 22.50 -39.13
N LEU A 184 19.06 22.01 -39.01
CA LEU A 184 18.42 21.62 -37.76
C LEU A 184 18.44 20.09 -37.57
N GLY A 185 18.76 19.34 -38.63
CA GLY A 185 18.94 17.90 -38.62
C GLY A 185 18.32 17.19 -39.82
N VAL A 186 18.66 15.91 -39.95
CA VAL A 186 18.29 15.03 -41.08
C VAL A 186 17.29 13.99 -40.61
N PHE A 187 16.23 13.77 -41.38
CA PHE A 187 15.27 12.69 -41.14
C PHE A 187 15.82 11.37 -41.66
N GLN A 188 15.75 10.33 -40.83
CA GLN A 188 16.17 8.99 -41.22
C GLN A 188 15.16 8.35 -42.19
N PRO A 189 15.60 7.77 -43.31
CA PRO A 189 14.72 7.02 -44.21
C PRO A 189 14.03 5.86 -43.47
N GLY A 190 12.71 5.76 -43.59
CA GLY A 190 11.91 4.67 -42.99
C GLY A 190 11.47 4.88 -41.53
N GLU A 191 11.87 5.98 -40.88
CA GLU A 191 11.37 6.35 -39.55
C GLU A 191 10.16 7.31 -39.60
N SER A 192 9.48 7.49 -38.47
CA SER A 192 8.19 8.19 -38.29
C SER A 192 8.16 9.70 -38.62
N GLY A 193 9.15 10.23 -39.36
CA GLY A 193 9.23 11.66 -39.70
C GLY A 193 9.48 12.57 -38.48
N GLU A 194 10.08 12.03 -37.43
CA GLU A 194 10.37 12.76 -36.18
C GLU A 194 11.85 13.16 -36.14
N LEU A 195 12.11 14.42 -35.80
CA LEU A 195 13.45 14.97 -35.63
C LEU A 195 13.52 15.72 -34.30
N VAL A 196 14.56 15.45 -33.52
CA VAL A 196 14.85 16.20 -32.29
C VAL A 196 15.83 17.31 -32.63
N ILE A 197 15.39 18.56 -32.50
CA ILE A 197 16.25 19.71 -32.74
C ILE A 197 17.26 19.85 -31.59
N PRO A 198 18.57 19.98 -31.89
CA PRO A 198 19.61 20.22 -30.88
C PRO A 198 19.30 21.41 -29.98
N ALA A 199 19.59 21.29 -28.69
CA ALA A 199 19.18 22.24 -27.66
C ALA A 199 19.63 23.69 -27.94
N GLU A 200 20.81 23.83 -28.54
CA GLU A 200 21.47 25.09 -28.88
C GLU A 200 20.70 25.84 -29.97
N LEU A 201 19.98 25.11 -30.84
CA LEU A 201 19.25 25.67 -31.98
C LEU A 201 17.78 25.96 -31.65
N ARG A 202 17.24 25.39 -30.56
CA ARG A 202 15.83 25.57 -30.15
C ARG A 202 15.47 27.04 -29.91
N SER A 203 16.37 27.79 -29.28
CA SER A 203 16.18 29.23 -29.01
C SER A 203 16.07 30.08 -30.28
N HIS A 204 16.44 29.52 -31.44
CA HIS A 204 16.38 30.20 -32.73
C HIS A 204 15.11 29.85 -33.54
N VAL A 205 14.35 28.83 -33.13
CA VAL A 205 13.06 28.47 -33.73
C VAL A 205 11.97 29.27 -33.02
N THR A 206 11.74 30.49 -33.51
CA THR A 206 10.84 31.48 -32.91
C THR A 206 9.72 31.87 -33.87
N ASP A 207 8.69 32.54 -33.34
CA ASP A 207 7.59 33.10 -34.12
C ASP A 207 8.14 34.03 -35.23
N GLY A 208 7.79 33.76 -36.49
CA GLY A 208 8.32 34.46 -37.67
C GLY A 208 9.58 33.84 -38.31
N ALA A 209 10.17 32.78 -37.74
CA ALA A 209 11.28 32.07 -38.37
C ALA A 209 10.81 31.23 -39.57
N THR A 210 11.63 31.10 -40.60
CA THR A 210 11.30 30.25 -41.76
C THR A 210 11.98 28.89 -41.63
N LEU A 211 11.20 27.82 -41.78
CA LEU A 211 11.70 26.46 -41.92
C LEU A 211 11.65 26.06 -43.39
N ALA A 212 12.68 25.33 -43.83
CA ALA A 212 12.75 24.77 -45.17
C ALA A 212 13.18 23.30 -45.10
N VAL A 213 12.67 22.49 -46.01
CA VAL A 213 13.02 21.07 -46.17
C VAL A 213 13.59 20.86 -47.55
N SER A 214 14.78 20.29 -47.65
CA SER A 214 15.39 19.89 -48.92
C SER A 214 15.54 18.36 -49.02
N LEU A 215 15.67 17.88 -50.25
CA LEU A 215 15.97 16.49 -50.56
C LEU A 215 17.48 16.33 -50.80
N GLU A 216 18.20 15.80 -49.83
CA GLU A 216 19.66 15.67 -49.84
C GLU A 216 20.10 14.23 -50.13
N PRO A 217 21.40 13.97 -50.43
CA PRO A 217 21.95 12.62 -50.47
C PRO A 217 21.74 11.87 -49.15
N PHE A 218 21.87 10.53 -49.18
CA PHE A 218 21.78 9.71 -47.97
C PHE A 218 22.71 10.23 -46.86
N GLY A 219 22.13 10.55 -45.69
CA GLY A 219 22.85 11.12 -44.55
C GLY A 219 22.88 12.65 -44.49
N GLY A 220 22.30 13.36 -45.46
CA GLY A 220 22.18 14.83 -45.49
C GLY A 220 23.21 15.53 -46.39
N SER A 221 23.25 16.86 -46.29
CA SER A 221 24.16 17.70 -47.08
C SER A 221 25.63 17.52 -46.67
N PRO A 222 26.53 17.17 -47.61
CA PRO A 222 27.96 17.08 -47.33
C PRO A 222 28.63 18.44 -47.05
N ALA A 223 28.03 19.53 -47.51
CA ALA A 223 28.62 20.87 -47.49
C ALA A 223 28.09 21.76 -46.35
N GLY A 224 27.18 21.25 -45.52
CA GLY A 224 26.54 22.04 -44.45
C GLY A 224 25.63 23.16 -44.95
N GLN A 225 25.23 23.10 -46.23
CA GLN A 225 24.29 24.00 -46.90
C GLN A 225 23.35 23.16 -47.77
N ALA A 226 22.11 23.59 -48.01
CA ALA A 226 21.20 22.82 -48.86
C ALA A 226 21.83 22.56 -50.25
N THR A 227 22.12 21.29 -50.57
CA THR A 227 22.70 20.88 -51.88
C THR A 227 21.64 20.35 -52.84
N GLY A 228 20.50 19.90 -52.30
CA GLY A 228 19.36 19.43 -53.07
C GLY A 228 18.24 20.47 -53.24
N PRO A 229 17.20 20.14 -54.03
CA PRO A 229 16.06 21.01 -54.20
C PRO A 229 15.29 21.18 -52.88
N VAL A 230 14.89 22.41 -52.57
CA VAL A 230 13.97 22.70 -51.46
C VAL A 230 12.56 22.29 -51.89
N ILE A 231 11.98 21.32 -51.19
CA ILE A 231 10.69 20.72 -51.54
C ILE A 231 9.53 21.35 -50.78
N ALA A 232 9.80 21.97 -49.62
CA ALA A 232 8.79 22.64 -48.81
C ALA A 232 9.42 23.75 -47.96
N SER A 233 8.69 24.84 -47.74
CA SER A 233 9.08 25.88 -46.78
C SER A 233 7.84 26.55 -46.19
N GLY A 234 8.01 27.18 -45.02
CA GLY A 234 6.94 27.89 -44.35
C GLY A 234 7.42 28.59 -43.08
N THR A 235 6.64 29.58 -42.67
CA THR A 235 6.94 30.40 -41.50
C THR A 235 6.34 29.75 -40.26
N VAL A 236 7.13 29.69 -39.20
CA VAL A 236 6.70 29.24 -37.88
C VAL A 236 5.82 30.32 -37.27
N HIS A 237 4.61 29.95 -36.89
CA HIS A 237 3.70 30.85 -36.18
C HIS A 237 3.08 30.15 -34.96
N ARG A 238 2.70 30.94 -33.96
CA ARG A 238 1.80 30.45 -32.92
C ARG A 238 0.42 30.19 -33.55
N PRO A 239 -0.29 29.13 -33.13
CA PRO A 239 -1.67 28.91 -33.57
C PRO A 239 -2.60 30.04 -33.11
#